data_AF-F0YIT3-F1
#
_entry.id   AF-F0YIT3-F1
#
_cell.length_a   1.000
_cell.length_b   1.000
_cell.length_c   1.000
_cell.angle_alpha   90.00
_cell.angle_beta   90.00
_cell.angle_gamma   90.00
#
_symmetry.space_group_name_H-M   'P 1'
#
loop_
_entity.id
_entity.type
_entity.pdbx_description
1 polymer ?
#
loop_
_entity_poly.entity_id
_entity_poly.type
_entity_poly.pdbx_seq_one_letter_code
_entity_poly.pdbx_strand_id
1 'polypeptide(L)' 'MRGSSYQWSYRVTFVNQGSATVQLLTRAWRFADAFGGVTEVSGPGVRGDTPVLRGGESWSYESGTTLPTATGSFYGSF' A
#
# COMPACT_ATOMS: atom_id res chain seq x y z
N MET A 1 26.63 3.08 -15.78
CA MET A 1 25.56 4.09 -15.88
C MET A 1 24.67 3.92 -14.66
N ARG A 2 24.47 4.95 -13.81
CA ARG A 2 23.47 4.85 -12.74
C ARG A 2 22.10 4.88 -13.40
N GLY A 3 21.33 3.79 -13.32
CA GLY A 3 19.96 3.78 -13.79
C GLY A 3 19.16 4.85 -13.05
N SER A 4 18.38 5.64 -13.78
CA SER A 4 17.42 6.58 -13.20
C SER A 4 16.45 5.81 -12.28
N SER A 5 16.20 6.34 -11.09
CA SER A 5 15.19 5.80 -10.18
C SER A 5 14.22 6.91 -9.79
N TYR A 6 12.95 6.57 -9.71
CA TYR A 6 11.84 7.50 -9.48
C TYR A 6 11.24 7.19 -8.12
N GLN A 7 11.24 8.18 -7.23
CA GLN A 7 10.63 8.07 -5.91
C GLN A 7 9.16 8.45 -5.99
N TRP A 8 8.31 7.57 -5.48
CA TRP A 8 6.86 7.75 -5.42
C TRP A 8 6.41 7.77 -3.96
N SER A 9 5.57 8.74 -3.63
CA SER A 9 4.82 8.77 -2.37
C SER A 9 3.36 8.49 -2.66
N TYR A 10 2.70 7.76 -1.77
CA TYR A 10 1.29 7.43 -1.88
C TYR A 10 0.61 7.53 -0.52
N ARG A 11 -0.69 7.85 -0.54
CA ARG A 11 -1.57 7.84 0.63
C ARG A 11 -2.70 6.84 0.38
N VAL A 12 -2.90 5.93 1.33
CA VAL A 12 -3.99 4.95 1.29
C VAL A 12 -4.94 5.24 2.43
N THR A 13 -6.23 5.19 2.14
CA THR A 13 -7.31 5.36 3.12
C THR A 13 -8.16 4.10 3.13
N PHE A 14 -8.24 3.47 4.29
CA PHE A 14 -9.21 2.40 4.57
C PHE A 14 -10.47 3.03 5.14
N VAL A 15 -11.63 2.63 4.63
CA VAL A 15 -12.93 3.07 5.12
C VAL A 15 -13.75 1.82 5.42
N ASN A 16 -14.15 1.63 6.68
CA ASN A 16 -15.06 0.56 7.03
C ASN A 16 -16.49 0.98 6.68
N GLN A 17 -16.98 0.52 5.53
CA GLN A 17 -18.36 0.78 5.09
C GLN A 17 -19.40 -0.19 5.70
N GLY A 18 -18.95 -1.16 6.49
CA GLY A 18 -19.81 -2.09 7.21
C GLY A 18 -20.28 -1.54 8.56
N SER A 19 -21.10 -2.32 9.26
CA SER A 19 -21.54 -2.01 10.63
C SER A 19 -20.70 -2.70 11.72
N ALA A 20 -20.06 -3.82 11.39
CA ALA A 20 -19.20 -4.55 12.31
C ALA A 20 -17.83 -3.86 12.44
N THR A 21 -17.24 -3.91 13.63
CA THR A 21 -15.84 -3.53 13.83
C THR A 21 -14.93 -4.48 13.08
N VAL A 22 -13.98 -3.94 12.33
CA VAL A 22 -12.96 -4.70 11.58
C VAL A 22 -11.56 -4.30 12.02
N GLN A 23 -10.57 -5.15 11.77
CA GLN A 23 -9.17 -4.86 12.05
C GLN A 23 -8.32 -5.22 10.83
N LEU A 24 -7.42 -4.31 10.46
CA LEU A 24 -6.41 -4.57 9.45
C LEU A 24 -5.26 -5.38 10.09
N LEU A 25 -5.13 -6.64 9.68
CA LEU A 25 -4.12 -7.56 10.25
C LEU A 25 -2.89 -7.68 9.38
N THR A 26 -3.07 -7.73 8.06
CA THR A 26 -2.00 -7.96 7.10
C THR A 26 -2.18 -7.08 5.88
N ARG A 27 -1.09 -6.85 5.16
CA ARG A 27 -1.13 -6.25 3.82
C ARG A 27 -0.26 -7.05 2.89
N ALA A 28 -0.65 -7.12 1.64
CA ALA A 28 0.23 -7.49 0.54
C ALA A 28 0.10 -6.43 -0.56
N TRP A 29 1.24 -5.99 -1.07
CA TRP A 29 1.36 -5.03 -2.15
C TRP A 29 2.18 -5.62 -3.29
N ARG A 30 1.76 -5.34 -4.51
CA ARG A 30 2.48 -5.63 -5.75
C ARG A 30 2.71 -4.33 -6.48
N PHE A 31 3.96 -3.98 -6.72
CA PHE A 31 4.36 -2.82 -7.53
C PHE A 31 4.88 -3.32 -8.87
N ALA A 32 4.29 -2.86 -9.96
CA ALA A 32 4.71 -3.19 -11.32
C ALA A 32 5.26 -1.93 -12.01
N ASP A 33 6.49 -2.04 -12.53
CA ASP A 33 7.11 -1.01 -13.34
C ASP A 33 6.69 -1.12 -14.83
N ALA A 34 7.01 -0.10 -15.63
CA ALA A 34 6.62 -0.06 -17.05
C ALA A 34 7.41 -1.04 -17.93
N PHE A 35 8.46 -1.67 -17.40
CA PHE A 35 9.22 -2.72 -18.08
C PHE A 35 8.71 -4.12 -17.76
N GLY A 36 7.65 -4.23 -16.93
CA GLY A 36 7.07 -5.50 -16.51
C GLY A 36 7.75 -6.12 -15.29
N GLY A 37 8.70 -5.42 -14.65
CA GLY A 37 9.29 -5.83 -13.38
C GLY A 37 8.27 -5.71 -12.25
N VAL A 38 8.20 -6.73 -11.38
CA VAL A 38 7.27 -6.77 -10.26
C VAL A 38 8.02 -6.92 -8.94
N THR A 39 7.69 -6.07 -7.97
CA THR A 39 8.16 -6.19 -6.58
C THR A 39 6.97 -6.45 -5.67
N GLU A 40 7.07 -7.47 -4.82
CA GLU A 40 6.05 -7.81 -3.83
C GLU A 40 6.51 -7.44 -2.42
N VAL A 41 5.61 -6.86 -1.63
CA VAL A 41 5.83 -6.52 -0.23
C VAL A 41 4.64 -6.98 0.58
N SER A 42 4.85 -7.94 1.48
CA SER A 42 3.81 -8.44 2.39
C SER A 42 4.27 -8.36 3.83
N GLY A 43 3.33 -8.16 4.76
CA GLY A 43 3.64 -8.21 6.18
C GLY A 43 2.48 -7.84 7.08
N PRO A 44 2.68 -7.94 8.40
CA PRO A 44 1.67 -7.57 9.39
C PRO A 44 1.40 -6.07 9.36
N GLY A 45 0.13 -5.73 9.56
CA GLY A 45 -0.38 -4.37 9.68
C GLY A 45 0.07 -3.47 8.54
N VAL A 46 0.25 -2.19 8.84
CA VAL A 46 0.87 -1.17 8.00
C VAL A 46 1.78 -0.33 8.87
N ARG A 47 3.08 -0.23 8.54
CA ARG A 47 4.07 0.52 9.34
C ARG A 47 4.16 0.12 10.83
N GLY A 48 3.74 -1.10 11.17
CA GLY A 48 3.68 -1.59 12.55
C GLY A 48 2.32 -1.42 13.22
N ASP A 49 1.38 -0.71 12.59
CA ASP A 49 0.03 -0.52 13.09
C ASP A 49 -0.93 -1.58 12.56
N THR A 50 -1.81 -2.09 13.42
CA THR A 50 -2.96 -2.93 13.05
C THR A 50 -4.26 -2.19 13.41
N PRO A 51 -4.68 -1.19 12.61
CA PRO A 51 -5.79 -0.32 12.98
C PRO A 51 -7.09 -1.11 13.10
N VAL A 52 -7.85 -0.78 14.15
CA VAL A 52 -9.22 -1.26 14.38
C VAL A 52 -10.17 -0.16 13.97
N LEU A 53 -11.15 -0.48 13.11
CA LEU A 53 -12.13 0.46 12.56
C LEU A 53 -13.54 0.01 12.93
N ARG A 54 -14.27 0.84 13.66
CA ARG A 54 -15.72 0.69 13.82
C ARG A 54 -16.43 0.98 12.49
N GLY A 55 -17.70 0.61 12.40
CA GLY A 55 -18.51 0.95 11.23
C GLY A 55 -18.55 2.45 10.98
N GLY A 56 -18.24 2.85 9.74
CA GLY A 56 -18.13 4.24 9.32
C GLY A 56 -16.79 4.93 9.60
N GLU A 57 -15.88 4.31 10.37
CA GLU A 57 -14.55 4.89 10.63
C GLU A 57 -13.61 4.72 9.43
N SER A 58 -12.65 5.63 9.33
CA SER A 58 -11.59 5.59 8.33
C SER A 58 -10.22 5.80 8.97
N TRP A 59 -9.20 5.17 8.39
CA TRP A 59 -7.81 5.37 8.78
C TRP A 59 -6.94 5.48 7.54
N SER A 60 -5.97 6.39 7.56
CA SER A 60 -5.08 6.65 6.45
C SER A 60 -3.63 6.53 6.87
N TYR A 61 -2.80 6.12 5.92
CA TYR A 61 -1.35 6.19 6.05
C TYR A 61 -0.72 6.67 4.76
N GLU A 62 0.47 7.26 4.90
CA GLU A 62 1.34 7.58 3.77
C GLU A 62 2.49 6.60 3.73
N SER A 63 3.04 6.34 2.55
CA SER A 63 4.27 5.59 2.38
C SER A 63 4.89 5.92 1.03
N GLY A 64 6.01 5.29 0.70
CA GLY A 64 6.66 5.48 -0.58
C GLY A 64 7.29 4.21 -1.11
N THR A 65 7.65 4.26 -2.38
CA THR A 65 8.39 3.21 -3.10
C THR A 65 9.31 3.86 -4.14
N THR A 66 10.29 3.11 -4.61
CA THR A 66 11.18 3.52 -5.69
C THR A 66 10.94 2.60 -6.88
N LEU A 67 10.69 3.18 -8.06
CA LEU A 67 10.56 2.43 -9.31
C LEU A 67 11.70 2.78 -10.27
N PRO A 68 12.15 1.86 -11.13
CA PRO A 68 13.12 2.16 -12.19
C PRO A 68 12.51 2.97 -13.33
N THR A 69 11.19 3.13 -13.38
CA THR A 69 10.44 3.81 -14.44
C THR A 69 9.63 5.00 -13.91
N ALA A 70 9.40 5.99 -14.80
CA ALA A 70 8.59 7.17 -14.52
C ALA A 70 7.08 6.89 -14.47
N THR A 71 6.66 5.66 -14.77
CA THR A 71 5.28 5.19 -14.70
C THR A 71 5.25 3.78 -14.14
N GLY A 72 4.14 3.39 -13.54
CA GLY A 72 3.95 2.07 -12.97
C GLY A 72 2.53 1.93 -12.42
N SER A 73 2.26 0.76 -11.83
CA SER A 73 1.00 0.47 -11.16
C SER A 73 1.27 -0.24 -9.85
N PHE A 74 0.29 -0.18 -8.94
CA PHE A 74 0.35 -0.97 -7.72
C PHE A 74 -1.02 -1.49 -7.34
N TYR A 75 -1.06 -2.69 -6.80
CA TYR A 75 -2.27 -3.40 -6.39
C TYR A 75 -2.03 -4.06 -5.04
N GLY A 76 -3.05 -4.14 -4.20
CA GLY A 76 -2.91 -4.72 -2.87
C GLY A 76 -4.13 -5.49 -2.38
N SER A 77 -3.90 -6.27 -1.32
CA SER A 77 -4.91 -7.05 -0.59
C SER A 77 -4.68 -6.93 0.92
N PHE A 78 -5.75 -7.00 1.70
CA PHE A 78 -5.79 -6.67 3.13
C PHE A 78 -6.70 -7.61 3.91
#